data_AF-A0A1Q7GWA2-F1
#
_entry.id   AF-A0A1Q7GWA2-F1
#
_cell.length_a   1.000
_cell.length_b   1.000
_cell.length_c   1.000
_cell.angle_alpha   90.00
_cell.angle_beta   90.00
_cell.angle_gamma   90.00
#
_symmetry.space_group_name_H-M   'P 1'
#
loop_
_entity.id
_entity.type
_entity.pdbx_description
1 polymer ?
#
loop_
_entity_poly.entity_id
_entity_poly.type
_entity_poly.pdbx_seq_one_letter_code
_entity_poly.pdbx_strand_id
1 'polypeptide(L)'
;MRLWYHLGLAYYLQGDFARARDAYREGMKVSTVNDDMLVATSDWLYMTLRRLKRDADARQVLEPIKERMDVIENTAYHQRLLMYKGLRSPESVLNLNTADDTQIATQGYGVGNWYLVNGDRQKAREIFEKVIAGRAWPAFGFIAAEADLKRGF
;
A
#
# COMPACT_ATOMS: atom_id res chain seq x y z
N MET A 1 9.99 14.62 -7.98
CA MET A 1 9.71 13.27 -7.42
C MET A 1 8.71 13.30 -6.27
N ARG A 2 8.97 14.02 -5.17
CA ARG A 2 8.04 14.08 -4.01
C ARG A 2 6.65 14.63 -4.35
N LEU A 3 6.54 15.57 -5.31
CA LEU A 3 5.25 16.18 -5.71
C LEU A 3 4.24 15.14 -6.22
N TRP A 4 4.62 14.31 -7.20
CA TRP A 4 3.72 13.32 -7.81
C TRP A 4 3.29 12.23 -6.82
N TYR A 5 4.21 11.79 -5.96
CA TYR A 5 3.91 10.83 -4.91
C TYR A 5 2.83 11.34 -3.95
N HIS A 6 2.99 12.56 -3.41
CA HIS A 6 2.02 13.14 -2.49
C HIS A 6 0.70 13.54 -3.19
N LEU A 7 0.75 13.95 -4.46
CA LEU A 7 -0.45 14.22 -5.25
C LEU A 7 -1.28 12.94 -5.48
N GLY A 8 -0.63 11.85 -5.89
CA GLY A 8 -1.29 10.55 -6.06
C GLY A 8 -1.92 10.07 -4.76
N LEU A 9 -1.22 10.28 -3.65
CA LEU A 9 -1.71 9.91 -2.33
C LEU A 9 -2.92 10.74 -1.91
N ALA A 10 -2.91 12.05 -2.14
CA ALA A 10 -4.06 12.89 -1.86
C ALA A 10 -5.31 12.42 -2.61
N TYR A 11 -5.18 12.10 -3.91
CA TYR A 11 -6.29 11.54 -4.69
C TYR A 11 -6.74 10.17 -4.17
N TYR A 12 -5.79 9.30 -3.80
CA TYR A 12 -6.09 7.98 -3.25
C TYR A 12 -6.91 8.09 -1.94
N LEU A 13 -6.51 8.99 -1.04
CA LEU A 13 -7.20 9.26 0.22
C LEU A 13 -8.58 9.90 0.04
N GLN A 14 -8.88 10.47 -1.13
CA GLN A 14 -10.21 10.94 -1.51
C GLN A 14 -11.07 9.84 -2.17
N GLY A 15 -10.46 8.69 -2.52
CA GLY A 15 -11.11 7.61 -3.26
C GLY A 15 -11.11 7.81 -4.77
N ASP A 16 -10.42 8.84 -5.26
CA ASP A 16 -10.24 9.09 -6.69
C ASP A 16 -9.07 8.27 -7.23
N PHE A 17 -9.28 6.97 -7.36
CA PHE A 17 -8.23 6.07 -7.80
C PHE A 17 -7.79 6.32 -9.25
N ALA A 18 -8.67 6.91 -10.08
CA ALA A 18 -8.33 7.24 -11.46
C ALA A 18 -7.26 8.34 -11.53
N ARG A 19 -7.47 9.46 -10.82
CA ARG A 19 -6.47 10.54 -10.74
C ARG A 19 -5.24 10.12 -9.94
N ALA A 20 -5.41 9.30 -8.90
CA ALA A 20 -4.28 8.73 -8.17
C ALA A 20 -3.35 7.93 -9.10
N ARG A 21 -3.92 7.05 -9.94
CA ARG A 21 -3.16 6.25 -10.92
C ARG A 21 -2.34 7.14 -11.84
N ASP A 22 -2.96 8.19 -12.38
CA ASP A 22 -2.29 9.07 -13.35
C ASP A 22 -1.12 9.81 -12.70
N ALA A 23 -1.32 10.36 -11.49
CA ALA A 23 -0.25 10.99 -10.73
C ALA A 23 0.88 10.01 -10.38
N TYR A 24 0.55 8.79 -9.94
CA TYR A 24 1.57 7.79 -9.64
C TYR A 24 2.33 7.31 -10.88
N ARG A 25 1.69 7.22 -12.05
CA ARG A 25 2.39 6.90 -13.31
C ARG A 25 3.40 7.97 -13.70
N GLU A 26 3.07 9.25 -13.51
CA GLU A 26 4.04 10.34 -13.67
C GLU A 26 5.16 10.26 -12.64
N GLY A 27 4.84 9.90 -11.40
CA GLY A 27 5.82 9.62 -10.35
C GLY A 27 6.80 8.49 -10.74
N MET A 28 6.30 7.39 -11.30
CA MET A 28 7.12 6.23 -11.69
C MET A 28 8.18 6.58 -12.74
N LYS A 29 7.98 7.60 -13.58
CA LYS A 29 9.00 8.05 -14.55
C LYS A 29 10.27 8.58 -13.89
N VAL A 30 10.20 8.97 -12.62
CA VAL A 30 11.33 9.52 -11.86
C VAL A 30 11.68 8.69 -10.62
N SER A 31 10.82 7.77 -10.19
CA SER A 31 11.03 6.94 -8.99
C SER A 31 12.00 5.76 -9.19
N THR A 32 12.47 5.48 -10.41
CA THR A 32 13.41 4.37 -10.69
C THR A 32 14.88 4.73 -10.38
N VAL A 33 15.13 5.89 -9.77
CA VAL A 33 16.49 6.38 -9.48
C VAL A 33 17.12 5.63 -8.30
N ASN A 34 16.33 5.11 -7.36
CA ASN A 34 16.79 4.18 -6.32
C ASN A 34 15.65 3.24 -5.88
N ASP A 35 16.05 2.17 -5.19
CA ASP A 35 15.13 1.11 -4.76
C ASP A 35 14.10 1.60 -3.73
N ASP A 36 14.49 2.48 -2.79
CA ASP A 36 13.57 3.06 -1.80
C ASP A 36 12.36 3.77 -2.42
N MET A 37 12.59 4.56 -3.46
CA MET A 37 11.53 5.33 -4.12
C MET A 37 10.71 4.46 -5.06
N LEU A 38 11.38 3.49 -5.70
CA LEU A 38 10.75 2.50 -6.54
C LEU A 38 9.74 1.69 -5.71
N VAL A 39 10.13 1.15 -4.54
CA VAL A 39 9.21 0.36 -3.71
C VAL A 39 8.06 1.20 -3.17
N ALA A 40 8.32 2.42 -2.67
CA ALA A 40 7.27 3.27 -2.12
C ALA A 40 6.23 3.68 -3.19
N THR A 41 6.68 4.07 -4.39
CA THR A 41 5.77 4.47 -5.46
C THR A 41 5.03 3.26 -6.05
N SER A 42 5.71 2.13 -6.21
CA SER A 42 5.12 0.90 -6.75
C SER A 42 4.02 0.36 -5.86
N ASP A 43 4.17 0.42 -4.53
CA ASP A 43 3.18 -0.09 -3.59
C ASP A 43 1.85 0.67 -3.69
N TRP A 44 1.89 2.00 -3.63
CA TRP A 44 0.67 2.80 -3.77
C TRP A 44 0.05 2.72 -5.17
N LEU A 45 0.87 2.67 -6.22
CA LEU A 45 0.37 2.49 -7.58
C LEU A 45 -0.30 1.11 -7.73
N TYR A 46 0.30 0.06 -7.19
CA TYR A 46 -0.28 -1.28 -7.17
C TYR A 46 -1.65 -1.28 -6.50
N MET A 47 -1.74 -0.75 -5.26
CA MET A 47 -3.01 -0.68 -4.53
C MET A 47 -4.07 0.08 -5.31
N THR A 48 -3.68 1.21 -5.91
CA THR A 48 -4.56 2.03 -6.76
C THR A 48 -5.11 1.24 -7.95
N LEU A 49 -4.25 0.51 -8.67
CA LEU A 49 -4.65 -0.30 -9.82
C LEU A 49 -5.57 -1.46 -9.41
N ARG A 50 -5.31 -2.10 -8.28
CA ARG A 50 -6.18 -3.15 -7.73
C ARG A 50 -7.56 -2.59 -7.34
N ARG A 51 -7.62 -1.40 -6.73
CA ARG A 51 -8.90 -0.71 -6.42
C ARG A 51 -9.69 -0.34 -7.69
N LEU A 52 -9.00 -0.13 -8.81
CA LEU A 52 -9.60 0.06 -10.14
C LEU A 52 -9.92 -1.25 -10.88
N LYS A 53 -9.72 -2.43 -10.28
CA LYS A 53 -9.85 -3.75 -10.93
C LYS A 53 -8.97 -3.92 -12.18
N ARG A 54 -7.80 -3.24 -12.22
CA ARG A 54 -6.81 -3.34 -13.30
C ARG A 54 -5.71 -4.33 -12.93
N ASP A 55 -6.07 -5.60 -12.78
CA ASP A 55 -5.15 -6.61 -12.24
C ASP A 55 -3.92 -6.87 -13.14
N ALA A 56 -4.08 -6.75 -14.46
CA ALA A 56 -2.96 -6.92 -15.40
C ALA A 56 -1.90 -5.83 -15.20
N ASP A 57 -2.30 -4.56 -15.19
CA ASP A 57 -1.42 -3.43 -14.92
C ASP A 57 -0.81 -3.51 -13.52
N ALA A 58 -1.58 -3.94 -12.53
CA ALA A 58 -1.06 -4.11 -11.17
C ALA A 58 0.07 -5.16 -11.15
N ARG A 59 -0.05 -6.26 -11.90
CA ARG A 59 1.03 -7.25 -12.04
C ARG A 59 2.28 -6.66 -12.70
N GLN A 60 2.13 -5.80 -13.71
CA GLN A 60 3.27 -5.15 -14.37
C GLN A 60 4.08 -4.27 -13.41
N VAL A 61 3.42 -3.59 -12.48
CA VAL A 61 4.10 -2.77 -11.45
C VAL A 61 5.03 -3.61 -10.57
N LEU A 62 4.75 -4.91 -10.42
CA LEU A 62 5.55 -5.82 -9.60
C LEU A 62 6.75 -6.43 -10.34
N GLU A 63 6.84 -6.31 -11.66
CA GLU A 63 7.94 -6.87 -12.46
C GLU A 63 9.34 -6.43 -11.99
N PRO A 64 9.63 -5.13 -11.76
CA PRO A 64 10.96 -4.69 -11.34
C PRO A 64 11.30 -5.05 -9.88
N ILE A 65 10.32 -5.48 -9.07
CA ILE A 65 10.53 -5.76 -7.65
C ILE A 65 11.19 -7.13 -7.47
N LYS A 66 12.34 -7.17 -6.80
CA LYS A 66 13.12 -8.38 -6.55
C LYS A 66 13.10 -8.73 -5.06
N GLU A 67 13.34 -9.99 -4.70
CA GLU A 67 13.49 -10.40 -3.30
C GLU A 67 14.68 -9.73 -2.60
N ARG A 68 15.74 -9.44 -3.35
CA ARG A 68 16.92 -8.69 -2.89
C ARG A 68 16.98 -7.35 -3.61
N MET A 69 16.84 -6.28 -2.85
CA MET A 69 16.89 -4.88 -3.28
C MET A 69 17.62 -4.07 -2.22
N ASP A 70 18.24 -2.96 -2.60
CA ASP A 70 18.97 -2.06 -1.69
C ASP A 70 18.01 -1.01 -1.11
N VAL A 71 17.08 -1.47 -0.26
CA VAL A 71 16.05 -0.64 0.38
C VAL A 71 16.48 -0.33 1.81
N ILE A 72 16.66 0.95 2.12
CA ILE A 72 17.18 1.40 3.42
C ILE A 72 16.04 1.84 4.34
N GLU A 73 15.16 2.72 3.86
CA GLU A 73 14.11 3.36 4.69
C GLU A 73 12.75 2.70 4.49
N ASN A 74 12.45 2.22 3.28
CA ASN A 74 11.12 1.79 2.84
C ASN A 74 10.91 0.28 2.84
N THR A 75 11.57 -0.43 3.75
CA THR A 75 11.54 -1.91 3.84
C THR A 75 10.12 -2.45 4.02
N ALA A 76 9.23 -1.70 4.69
CA ALA A 76 7.84 -2.09 4.85
C ALA A 76 7.11 -2.24 3.51
N TYR A 77 7.25 -1.25 2.61
CA TYR A 77 6.69 -1.29 1.26
C TYR A 77 7.24 -2.47 0.45
N HIS A 78 8.54 -2.76 0.59
CA HIS A 78 9.15 -3.91 -0.07
C HIS A 78 8.52 -5.23 0.37
N GLN A 79 8.30 -5.45 1.68
CA GLN A 79 7.63 -6.67 2.17
C GLN A 79 6.21 -6.81 1.62
N ARG A 80 5.45 -5.71 1.53
CA ARG A 80 4.11 -5.74 0.93
C ARG A 80 4.13 -6.07 -0.55
N LEU A 81 5.07 -5.50 -1.32
CA LEU A 81 5.22 -5.83 -2.73
C LEU A 81 5.57 -7.30 -2.95
N LEU A 82 6.41 -7.89 -2.10
CA LEU A 82 6.69 -9.34 -2.14
C LEU A 82 5.44 -10.17 -1.81
N MET A 83 4.60 -9.71 -0.88
CA MET A 83 3.29 -10.32 -0.62
C MET A 83 2.35 -10.18 -1.82
N TYR A 84 2.30 -9.02 -2.46
CA TYR A 84 1.50 -8.79 -3.68
C TYR A 84 1.94 -9.69 -4.84
N LYS A 85 3.22 -10.07 -4.89
CA LYS A 85 3.78 -11.07 -5.83
C LYS A 85 3.48 -12.52 -5.44
N GLY A 86 2.96 -12.79 -4.25
CA GLY A 86 2.74 -14.14 -3.73
C GLY A 86 4.01 -14.81 -3.18
N LEU A 87 5.11 -14.07 -3.01
CA LEU A 87 6.37 -14.57 -2.42
C LEU A 87 6.37 -14.51 -0.89
N ARG A 88 5.39 -13.81 -0.30
CA ARG A 88 5.14 -13.71 1.14
C ARG A 88 3.65 -13.92 1.39
N SER A 89 3.31 -14.54 2.52
CA SER A 89 1.92 -14.58 2.96
C SER A 89 1.55 -13.28 3.70
N PRO A 90 0.26 -12.89 3.71
CA PRO A 90 -0.21 -11.77 4.52
C PRO A 90 0.17 -11.86 5.99
N GLU A 91 0.12 -13.06 6.56
CA GLU A 91 0.45 -13.33 7.96
C GLU A 91 1.94 -13.14 8.26
N SER A 92 2.80 -13.39 7.27
CA SER A 92 4.24 -13.15 7.40
C SER A 92 4.60 -11.66 7.35
N VAL A 93 3.77 -10.85 6.69
CA VAL A 93 3.95 -9.38 6.62
C VAL A 93 3.32 -8.69 7.82
N LEU A 94 2.14 -9.15 8.25
CA LEU A 94 1.45 -8.64 9.43
C LEU A 94 0.70 -9.77 10.14
N ASN A 95 1.23 -10.17 11.29
CA ASN A 95 0.52 -11.03 12.23
C ASN A 95 -0.13 -10.18 13.32
N LEU A 96 -1.45 -9.98 13.25
CA LEU A 96 -2.19 -9.15 14.18
C LEU A 96 -2.16 -9.60 15.65
N ASN A 97 -1.72 -10.84 15.94
CA ASN A 97 -1.61 -11.35 17.31
C ASN A 97 -0.29 -10.97 17.98
N THR A 98 0.73 -10.63 17.18
CA THR A 98 2.09 -10.36 17.66
C THR A 98 2.62 -9.01 17.20
N ALA A 99 1.92 -8.34 16.29
CA ALA A 99 2.36 -7.08 15.71
C ALA A 99 2.34 -5.95 16.74
N ASP A 100 3.41 -5.19 16.79
CA ASP A 100 3.46 -3.95 17.55
C ASP A 100 2.75 -2.78 16.80
N ASP A 101 2.57 -1.67 17.49
CA ASP A 101 1.94 -0.46 16.95
C ASP A 101 2.63 0.06 15.69
N THR A 102 3.96 -0.11 15.59
CA THR A 102 4.74 0.36 14.44
C THR A 102 4.49 -0.52 13.22
N GLN A 103 4.45 -1.84 13.39
CA GLN A 103 4.12 -2.80 12.35
C GLN A 103 2.69 -2.60 11.86
N ILE A 104 1.74 -2.42 12.78
CA ILE A 104 0.34 -2.12 12.43
C ILE A 104 0.26 -0.82 11.63
N ALA A 105 0.93 0.25 12.07
CA ALA A 105 0.92 1.54 11.39
C ALA A 105 1.56 1.51 9.98
N THR A 106 2.62 0.73 9.81
CA THR A 106 3.41 0.69 8.56
C THR A 106 2.90 -0.35 7.58
N GLN A 107 2.40 -1.50 8.04
CA GLN A 107 1.96 -2.61 7.18
C GLN A 107 0.44 -2.72 7.06
N GLY A 108 -0.29 -2.36 8.12
CA GLY A 108 -1.70 -2.71 8.28
C GLY A 108 -2.58 -2.28 7.12
N TYR A 109 -2.44 -1.03 6.66
CA TYR A 109 -3.26 -0.56 5.55
C TYR A 109 -3.07 -1.39 4.27
N GLY A 110 -1.81 -1.66 3.89
CA GLY A 110 -1.54 -2.39 2.65
C GLY A 110 -1.95 -3.86 2.71
N VAL A 111 -1.89 -4.49 3.88
CA VAL A 111 -2.40 -5.86 4.10
C VAL A 111 -3.93 -5.89 4.12
N GLY A 112 -4.57 -4.94 4.82
CA GLY A 112 -6.03 -4.82 4.82
C GLY A 112 -6.59 -4.53 3.42
N ASN A 113 -5.93 -3.66 2.66
CA ASN A 113 -6.30 -3.38 1.27
C ASN A 113 -6.15 -4.63 0.39
N TRP A 114 -5.13 -5.47 0.61
CA TRP A 114 -4.97 -6.74 -0.11
C TRP A 114 -6.15 -7.68 0.14
N TYR A 115 -6.56 -7.84 1.40
CA TYR A 115 -7.75 -8.62 1.76
C TYR A 115 -9.01 -8.05 1.10
N LEU A 116 -9.17 -6.72 1.12
CA LEU A 116 -10.30 -6.03 0.49
C LEU A 116 -10.41 -6.32 -1.01
N VAL A 117 -9.32 -6.11 -1.77
CA VAL A 117 -9.33 -6.28 -3.24
C VAL A 117 -9.39 -7.75 -3.67
N ASN A 118 -9.15 -8.68 -2.75
CA ASN A 118 -9.33 -10.12 -2.95
C ASN A 118 -10.69 -10.64 -2.44
N GLY A 119 -11.57 -9.74 -1.95
CA GLY A 119 -12.95 -10.06 -1.59
C GLY A 119 -13.21 -10.33 -0.11
N ASP A 120 -12.18 -10.40 0.73
CA ASP A 120 -12.34 -10.59 2.18
C ASP A 120 -12.52 -9.25 2.90
N ARG A 121 -13.74 -8.71 2.78
CA ARG A 121 -14.12 -7.44 3.39
C ARG A 121 -14.12 -7.49 4.91
N GLN A 122 -14.40 -8.66 5.51
CA GLN A 122 -14.42 -8.82 6.95
C GLN A 122 -13.01 -8.68 7.52
N LYS A 123 -12.04 -9.37 6.92
CA LYS A 123 -10.64 -9.29 7.36
C LYS A 123 -10.04 -7.92 7.11
N ALA A 124 -10.36 -7.30 5.98
CA ALA A 124 -9.96 -5.92 5.69
C ALA A 124 -10.46 -4.95 6.77
N ARG A 125 -11.72 -5.07 7.19
CA ARG A 125 -12.30 -4.26 8.27
C ARG A 125 -11.58 -4.47 9.59
N GLU A 126 -11.36 -5.71 10.01
CA GLU A 126 -10.63 -6.02 11.25
C GLU A 126 -9.25 -5.33 11.28
N ILE A 127 -8.52 -5.41 10.17
CA ILE A 127 -7.20 -4.79 10.06
C ILE A 127 -7.30 -3.27 10.11
N PHE A 128 -8.23 -2.66 9.38
CA PHE A 128 -8.38 -1.20 9.37
C PHE A 128 -8.79 -0.65 10.73
N GLU A 129 -9.69 -1.33 11.44
CA GLU A 129 -10.08 -0.97 12.80
C GLU A 129 -8.89 -1.03 13.78
N LYS A 130 -8.03 -2.06 13.65
CA LYS A 130 -6.77 -2.14 14.42
C LYS A 130 -5.80 -1.03 14.08
N VAL A 131 -5.69 -0.65 12.80
CA VAL A 131 -4.85 0.48 12.37
C VAL A 131 -5.30 1.78 13.02
N ILE A 132 -6.61 2.08 12.99
CA ILE A 132 -7.13 3.35 13.53
C ILE A 132 -7.20 3.38 15.07
N ALA A 133 -7.14 2.22 15.73
CA ALA A 133 -7.02 2.12 17.18
C ALA A 133 -5.60 2.48 17.68
N GLY A 134 -4.60 2.45 16.81
CA GLY A 134 -3.22 2.81 17.13
C GLY A 134 -2.99 4.32 17.28
N ARG A 135 -1.79 4.70 17.73
CA ARG A 135 -1.41 6.12 17.95
C ARG A 135 -0.72 6.79 16.77
N ALA A 136 -0.48 6.07 15.68
CA ALA A 136 0.23 6.53 14.50
C ALA A 136 -0.67 7.35 13.54
N TRP A 137 -1.48 8.26 14.09
CA TRP A 137 -2.41 9.09 13.32
C TRP A 137 -1.79 9.90 12.17
N PRO A 138 -0.50 10.34 12.20
CA PRO A 138 0.11 11.03 11.07
C PRO A 138 0.47 10.11 9.90
N ALA A 139 0.45 8.78 10.10
CA ALA A 139 0.84 7.83 9.08
C ALA A 139 -0.21 7.77 7.98
N PHE A 140 0.22 7.77 6.72
CA PHE A 140 -0.70 7.69 5.59
C PHE A 140 -1.54 6.41 5.58
N GLY A 141 -1.00 5.30 6.10
CA GLY A 141 -1.78 4.07 6.29
C GLY A 141 -2.95 4.25 7.26
N PHE A 142 -2.77 5.04 8.32
CA PHE A 142 -3.84 5.39 9.26
C PHE A 142 -4.94 6.18 8.56
N ILE A 143 -4.57 7.26 7.87
CA ILE A 143 -5.52 8.14 7.18
C ILE A 143 -6.27 7.37 6.10
N ALA A 144 -5.60 6.47 5.38
CA ALA A 144 -6.22 5.63 4.36
C ALA A 144 -7.21 4.62 4.96
N ALA A 145 -6.87 3.99 6.09
CA ALA A 145 -7.76 3.07 6.80
C ALA A 145 -9.01 3.80 7.31
N GLU A 146 -8.83 4.98 7.92
CA GLU A 146 -9.94 5.83 8.38
C GLU A 146 -10.85 6.23 7.20
N ALA A 147 -10.26 6.68 6.09
CA ALA A 147 -11.00 7.09 4.91
C ALA A 147 -11.81 5.94 4.31
N ASP A 148 -11.25 4.74 4.20
CA ASP A 148 -11.95 3.56 3.69
C ASP A 148 -13.06 3.11 4.65
N LEU A 149 -12.82 3.09 5.97
CA LEU A 149 -13.85 2.77 6.96
C LEU A 149 -15.03 3.75 6.89
N LYS A 150 -14.75 5.06 6.75
CA LYS A 150 -15.76 6.11 6.60
C LYS A 150 -16.58 5.96 5.32
N ARG A 151 -15.95 5.55 4.21
CA ARG A 151 -16.63 5.31 2.92
C ARG A 151 -17.42 4.00 2.89
N GLY A 152 -17.14 3.06 3.80
CA GLY A 152 -17.65 1.70 3.70
C GLY A 152 -16.93 0.87 2.62
N PHE A 153 -15.65 1.21 2.37
CA PHE A 153 -14.69 0.67 1.41
C PHE A 153 -14.91 1.04 -0.06
#